data_AF-A0A3E1NR00-F1
#
_entry.id   AF-A0A3E1NR00-F1
#
_cell.length_a   1.000
_cell.length_b   1.000
_cell.length_c   1.000
_cell.angle_alpha   90.00
_cell.angle_beta   90.00
_cell.angle_gamma   90.00
#
_symmetry.space_group_name_H-M   'P 1'
#
loop_
_entity.id
_entity.type
_entity.pdbx_description
1 polymer ?
#
loop_
_entity_poly.entity_id
_entity_poly.type
_entity_poly.pdbx_seq_one_letter_code
_entity_poly.pdbx_strand_id
1 'polypeptide(L)'
;MEHTYESLQPNADHAREAKKEVWRITLYLTVLTIIELALGFIMMHWPEESFKRHLVKGIIIILMVWKAFYIVGYFMHLKHEIRNFVMTIVIPLLLFVWFIIAFIGDGSSYNNLKNKYNPAYKERSTIKQEKTEEHGHEKKPGSME
;
A
#
# COMPACT_ATOMS: atom_id res chain seq x y z
N MET A 1 55.77 4.02 25.14
CA MET A 1 54.88 3.55 24.06
C MET A 1 53.44 3.52 24.58
N GLU A 2 52.90 4.66 25.03
CA GLU A 2 51.57 4.74 25.66
C GLU A 2 50.66 5.78 25.00
N HIS A 3 51.04 6.36 23.87
CA HIS A 3 50.26 7.42 23.20
C HIS A 3 49.54 6.96 21.93
N THR A 4 49.44 5.64 21.71
CA THR A 4 48.87 5.08 20.47
C THR A 4 47.45 4.53 20.65
N TYR A 5 46.90 4.51 21.87
CA TYR A 5 45.53 4.03 22.13
C TYR A 5 44.46 5.15 22.20
N GLU A 6 44.86 6.43 22.24
CA GLU A 6 43.92 7.54 22.46
C GLU A 6 43.22 8.03 21.17
N SER A 7 43.74 7.70 19.98
CA SER A 7 43.21 8.18 18.69
C SER A 7 42.24 7.22 17.98
N LEU A 8 41.90 6.07 18.58
CA LEU A 8 40.97 5.09 18.00
C LEU A 8 39.52 5.20 18.54
N GLN A 9 39.26 6.07 19.52
CA GLN A 9 37.96 6.20 20.18
C GLN A 9 36.98 7.24 19.61
N PRO A 10 37.36 8.37 18.96
CA PRO A 10 36.38 9.39 18.57
C PRO A 10 35.39 8.92 17.49
N ASN A 11 35.74 7.93 16.67
CA ASN A 11 34.84 7.38 15.64
C ASN A 11 33.90 6.28 16.15
N ALA A 12 34.23 5.61 17.27
CA ALA A 12 33.43 4.51 17.80
C ALA A 12 32.16 5.01 18.51
N ASP A 13 32.23 6.19 19.12
CA ASP A 13 31.12 6.77 19.88
C ASP A 13 30.01 7.28 18.95
N HIS A 14 30.37 7.97 17.87
CA HIS A 14 29.40 8.41 16.85
C HIS A 14 28.69 7.24 16.15
N ALA A 15 29.40 6.14 15.88
CA ALA A 15 28.81 4.96 15.27
C ALA A 15 27.85 4.22 16.22
N ARG A 16 28.10 4.26 17.54
CA ARG A 16 27.19 3.68 18.55
C ARG A 16 25.90 4.46 18.69
N GLU A 17 25.95 5.79 18.61
CA GLU A 17 24.75 6.64 18.69
C GLU A 17 23.79 6.40 17.53
N ALA A 18 24.29 6.39 16.29
CA ALA A 18 23.48 6.11 15.11
C ALA A 18 22.83 4.71 15.16
N LYS A 19 23.60 3.68 15.58
CA LYS A 19 23.06 2.31 15.74
C LYS A 19 21.95 2.24 16.79
N LYS A 20 22.09 2.99 17.89
CA LYS A 20 21.11 3.00 18.99
C LYS A 20 19.80 3.67 18.57
N GLU A 21 19.88 4.71 17.75
CA GLU A 21 18.70 5.38 17.20
C GLU A 21 17.95 4.47 16.22
N VAL A 22 18.68 3.83 15.28
CA VAL A 22 18.11 2.82 14.36
C VAL A 22 17.37 1.73 15.12
N TRP A 23 17.98 1.16 16.15
CA TRP A 23 17.38 0.08 16.93
C TRP A 23 16.10 0.51 17.66
N ARG A 24 16.05 1.76 18.15
CA ARG A 24 14.85 2.31 18.80
C ARG A 24 13.68 2.45 17.82
N ILE A 25 13.95 2.92 16.60
CA ILE A 25 12.94 3.07 15.54
C ILE A 25 12.45 1.70 15.09
N THR A 26 13.36 0.76 14.82
CA THR A 26 13.01 -0.62 14.47
C THR A 26 12.13 -1.23 15.55
N LEU A 27 12.48 -1.08 16.82
CA LEU A 27 11.69 -1.60 17.94
C LEU A 27 10.28 -0.98 17.98
N TYR A 28 10.17 0.34 17.84
CA TYR A 28 8.87 1.04 17.79
C TYR A 28 7.99 0.52 16.64
N LEU A 29 8.58 0.37 15.45
CA LEU A 29 7.88 -0.11 14.26
C LEU A 29 7.48 -1.58 14.34
N THR A 30 8.31 -2.42 14.95
CA THR A 30 7.98 -3.82 15.20
C THR A 30 6.79 -3.92 16.15
N VAL A 31 6.79 -3.18 17.25
CA VAL A 31 5.66 -3.15 18.20
C VAL A 31 4.40 -2.64 17.51
N LEU A 32 4.48 -1.54 16.76
CA LEU A 32 3.36 -0.99 16.00
C LEU A 32 2.78 -2.01 15.01
N THR A 33 3.65 -2.75 14.30
CA THR A 33 3.24 -3.77 13.33
C THR A 33 2.58 -4.97 13.98
N ILE A 34 3.06 -5.41 15.15
CA ILE A 34 2.43 -6.49 15.92
C ILE A 34 1.02 -6.07 16.36
N ILE A 35 0.86 -4.83 16.86
CA ILE A 35 -0.43 -4.28 17.28
C ILE A 35 -1.40 -4.18 16.10
N GLU A 36 -0.97 -3.65 14.96
CA GLU A 36 -1.77 -3.62 13.73
C GLU A 36 -2.24 -5.01 13.31
N LEU A 37 -1.33 -5.98 13.29
CA LEU A 37 -1.64 -7.35 12.89
C LEU A 37 -2.63 -8.00 13.85
N ALA A 38 -2.44 -7.81 15.17
CA ALA A 38 -3.37 -8.28 16.19
C ALA A 38 -4.76 -7.66 16.04
N LEU A 39 -4.86 -6.35 15.77
CA LEU A 39 -6.12 -5.68 15.46
C LEU A 39 -6.79 -6.26 14.21
N GLY A 40 -6.01 -6.56 13.18
CA GLY A 40 -6.48 -7.24 11.97
C GLY A 40 -7.06 -8.63 12.25
N PHE A 41 -6.38 -9.42 13.09
CA PHE A 41 -6.85 -10.76 13.48
C PHE A 41 -8.10 -10.72 14.35
N ILE A 42 -8.18 -9.81 15.32
CA ILE A 42 -9.36 -9.66 16.18
C ILE A 42 -10.58 -9.26 15.34
N MET A 43 -10.39 -8.40 14.34
CA MET A 43 -11.45 -7.99 13.42
C MET A 43 -12.02 -9.14 12.58
N MET A 44 -11.29 -10.25 12.41
CA MET A 44 -11.76 -11.42 11.65
C MET A 44 -13.02 -12.05 12.25
N HIS A 45 -13.24 -11.90 13.56
CA HIS A 45 -14.40 -12.45 14.26
C HIS A 45 -15.64 -11.54 14.21
N TRP A 46 -15.55 -10.36 13.59
CA TRP A 46 -16.66 -9.40 13.53
C TRP A 46 -17.56 -9.63 12.31
N PRO A 47 -18.90 -9.46 12.46
CA PRO A 47 -19.83 -9.65 11.37
C PRO A 47 -19.57 -8.66 10.22
N GLU A 48 -19.73 -9.15 8.98
CA GLU A 48 -19.20 -8.50 7.78
C GLU A 48 -19.74 -7.08 7.53
N GLU A 49 -20.99 -6.84 7.91
CA GLU A 49 -21.76 -5.60 7.71
C GLU A 49 -21.54 -4.55 8.82
N SER A 50 -20.60 -4.78 9.74
CA SER A 50 -20.36 -3.84 10.83
C SER A 50 -19.59 -2.62 10.34
N PHE A 51 -20.17 -1.42 10.43
CA PHE A 51 -19.47 -0.15 10.19
C PHE A 51 -18.12 -0.06 10.94
N LYS A 52 -18.06 -0.63 12.15
CA LYS A 52 -16.85 -0.75 12.98
C LYS A 52 -15.72 -1.50 12.27
N ARG A 53 -16.03 -2.55 11.50
CA ARG A 53 -15.08 -3.35 10.71
C ARG A 53 -14.45 -2.52 9.60
N HIS A 54 -15.24 -1.72 8.89
CA HIS A 54 -14.74 -0.82 7.84
C HIS A 54 -13.83 0.27 8.40
N LEU A 55 -14.20 0.88 9.54
CA LEU A 55 -13.37 1.87 10.21
C LEU A 55 -12.02 1.29 10.64
N VAL A 56 -12.00 0.12 11.28
CA VAL A 56 -10.76 -0.53 11.72
C VAL A 56 -9.87 -0.89 10.52
N LYS A 57 -10.44 -1.41 9.43
CA LYS A 57 -9.73 -1.60 8.16
C LYS A 57 -9.07 -0.32 7.66
N GLY A 58 -9.81 0.79 7.67
CA GLY A 58 -9.28 2.11 7.30
C GLY A 58 -8.12 2.54 8.18
N ILE A 59 -8.26 2.38 9.51
CA ILE A 59 -7.21 2.71 10.49
C ILE A 59 -5.95 1.87 10.24
N ILE A 60 -6.08 0.56 9.98
CA ILE A 60 -4.94 -0.30 9.65
C ILE A 60 -4.23 0.20 8.39
N ILE A 61 -4.98 0.57 7.34
CA ILE A 61 -4.36 1.12 6.11
C ILE A 61 -3.61 2.43 6.41
N ILE A 62 -4.19 3.32 7.22
CA ILE A 62 -3.55 4.58 7.61
C ILE A 62 -2.28 4.32 8.42
N LEU A 63 -2.30 3.38 9.37
CA LEU A 63 -1.13 2.99 10.17
C LEU A 63 -0.02 2.37 9.30
N MET A 64 -0.36 1.57 8.29
CA MET A 64 0.58 1.04 7.30
C MET A 64 1.28 2.15 6.51
N VAL A 65 0.51 3.15 6.06
CA VAL A 65 1.07 4.29 5.33
C VAL A 65 1.92 5.15 6.27
N TRP A 66 1.42 5.46 7.47
CA TRP A 66 2.12 6.23 8.48
C TRP A 66 3.47 5.63 8.85
N LYS A 67 3.53 4.32 9.11
CA LYS A 67 4.78 3.66 9.48
C LYS A 67 5.78 3.63 8.33
N ALA A 68 5.30 3.52 7.09
CA ALA A 68 6.18 3.61 5.91
C ALA A 68 6.82 5.00 5.81
N PHE A 69 6.05 6.07 6.02
CA PHE A 69 6.59 7.43 6.10
C PHE A 69 7.56 7.60 7.27
N TYR A 70 7.26 7.02 8.44
CA TYR A 70 8.15 7.05 9.60
C TYR A 70 9.47 6.35 9.32
N ILE A 71 9.45 5.20 8.63
CA ILE A 71 10.67 4.50 8.20
C ILE A 71 11.50 5.40 7.28
N VAL A 72 10.88 5.94 6.23
CA VAL A 72 11.56 6.76 5.23
C VAL A 72 12.16 8.02 5.86
N GLY A 73 11.44 8.71 6.75
CA GLY A 73 11.99 9.91 7.41
C GLY A 73 13.15 9.60 8.37
N TYR A 74 13.08 8.47 9.07
CA TYR A 74 13.98 8.22 10.21
C TYR A 74 15.20 7.36 9.84
N PHE A 75 15.05 6.34 8.98
CA PHE A 75 16.19 5.51 8.52
C PHE A 75 17.12 6.24 7.54
N MET A 76 16.76 7.45 7.14
CA MET A 76 17.46 8.22 6.11
C MET A 76 18.35 9.32 6.66
N HIS A 77 18.58 9.36 7.98
CA HIS A 77 19.46 10.35 8.62
C HIS A 77 18.97 11.80 8.38
N LEU A 78 17.66 12.03 8.57
CA LEU A 78 17.00 13.28 8.18
C LEU A 78 16.32 14.01 9.32
N LYS A 79 17.00 14.22 10.43
CA LYS A 79 16.56 15.26 11.36
C LYS A 79 17.33 16.58 11.22
N HIS A 80 18.53 16.55 10.63
CA HIS A 80 19.34 17.76 10.43
C HIS A 80 19.86 17.98 8.99
N GLU A 81 19.85 16.98 8.10
CA GLU A 81 20.37 17.04 6.71
C GLU A 81 19.28 16.96 5.61
N ILE A 82 18.05 17.26 6.00
CA ILE A 82 16.77 16.81 5.40
C ILE A 82 16.60 17.15 3.91
N ARG A 83 17.12 18.27 3.45
CA ARG A 83 16.69 18.82 2.15
C ARG A 83 17.24 18.06 0.94
N ASN A 84 18.50 17.62 1.00
CA ASN A 84 19.13 16.96 -0.15
C ASN A 84 18.73 15.49 -0.28
N PHE A 85 18.64 14.78 0.85
CA PHE A 85 18.32 13.36 0.81
C PHE A 85 16.85 13.12 0.47
N VAL A 86 15.91 13.92 1.00
CA VAL A 86 14.47 13.81 0.65
C VAL A 86 14.30 13.84 -0.87
N MET A 87 15.03 14.70 -1.57
CA MET A 87 14.93 14.78 -3.03
C MET A 87 15.36 13.48 -3.73
N THR A 88 16.44 12.83 -3.28
CA THR A 88 16.93 11.56 -3.86
C THR A 88 16.02 10.36 -3.60
N ILE A 89 15.15 10.44 -2.60
CA ILE A 89 14.23 9.36 -2.19
C ILE A 89 12.82 9.59 -2.74
N VAL A 90 12.38 10.84 -2.73
CA VAL A 90 11.05 11.23 -3.21
C VAL A 90 10.96 11.09 -4.71
N ILE A 91 12.01 11.37 -5.48
CA ILE A 91 12.02 11.15 -6.94
C ILE A 91 11.75 9.67 -7.29
N PRO A 92 12.52 8.68 -6.81
CA PRO A 92 12.25 7.28 -7.13
C PRO A 92 10.91 6.79 -6.56
N LEU A 93 10.47 7.27 -5.39
CA LEU A 93 9.14 6.94 -4.86
C LEU A 93 8.00 7.48 -5.74
N LEU A 94 8.10 8.73 -6.21
CA LEU A 94 7.11 9.32 -7.11
C LEU A 94 7.07 8.60 -8.45
N LEU A 95 8.25 8.26 -9.01
CA LEU A 95 8.31 7.45 -10.23
C LEU A 95 7.68 6.08 -10.02
N PHE A 96 7.86 5.43 -8.86
CA PHE A 96 7.24 4.16 -8.55
C PHE A 96 5.70 4.25 -8.48
N VAL A 97 5.16 5.25 -7.80
CA VAL A 97 3.70 5.47 -7.72
C VAL A 97 3.12 5.79 -9.09
N TRP A 98 3.78 6.65 -9.86
CA TRP A 98 3.39 6.97 -11.24
C TRP A 98 3.41 5.72 -12.13
N PHE A 99 4.44 4.87 -11.98
CA PHE A 99 4.55 3.61 -12.71
C PHE A 99 3.40 2.65 -12.37
N ILE A 100 3.03 2.49 -11.09
CA ILE A 100 1.87 1.66 -10.72
C ILE A 100 0.60 2.14 -11.42
N ILE A 101 0.35 3.44 -11.46
CA ILE A 101 -0.83 4.01 -12.11
C ILE A 101 -0.79 3.75 -13.63
N ALA A 102 0.36 3.98 -14.27
CA ALA A 102 0.54 3.70 -15.69
C ALA A 102 0.33 2.23 -16.03
N PHE A 103 0.86 1.31 -15.20
CA PHE A 103 0.72 -0.14 -15.38
C PHE A 103 -0.71 -0.63 -15.17
N ILE A 104 -1.46 -0.05 -14.23
CA ILE A 104 -2.89 -0.38 -14.07
C ILE A 104 -3.68 0.06 -15.31
N GLY A 105 -3.42 1.27 -15.82
CA GLY A 105 -4.05 1.78 -17.04
C GLY A 105 -3.73 0.94 -18.28
N ASP A 106 -2.44 0.66 -18.50
CA ASP A 106 -1.97 -0.14 -19.62
C ASP A 106 -2.41 -1.62 -19.49
N GLY A 107 -2.41 -2.17 -18.28
CA GLY A 107 -2.92 -3.51 -18.00
C GLY A 107 -4.44 -3.64 -18.25
N SER A 108 -5.22 -2.61 -17.91
CA SER A 108 -6.65 -2.55 -18.24
C SER A 108 -6.87 -2.53 -19.76
N SER A 109 -6.08 -1.72 -20.48
CA SER A 109 -6.10 -1.66 -21.94
C SER A 109 -5.73 -2.99 -22.60
N TYR A 110 -4.65 -3.63 -22.12
CA TYR A 110 -4.18 -4.94 -22.58
C TYR A 110 -5.25 -6.02 -22.42
N ASN A 111 -5.90 -6.07 -21.25
CA ASN A 111 -7.00 -6.99 -21.01
C ASN A 111 -8.18 -6.73 -21.94
N ASN A 112 -8.58 -5.47 -22.14
CA ASN A 112 -9.69 -5.12 -23.01
C ASN A 112 -9.43 -5.47 -24.48
N LEU A 113 -8.21 -5.24 -24.98
CA LEU A 113 -7.81 -5.61 -26.33
C LEU A 113 -7.79 -7.12 -26.53
N LYS A 114 -7.17 -7.86 -25.60
CA LYS A 114 -7.14 -9.34 -25.65
C LYS A 114 -8.56 -9.93 -25.66
N ASN A 115 -9.46 -9.33 -24.91
CA ASN A 115 -10.85 -9.71 -24.84
C ASN A 115 -11.60 -9.42 -26.15
N LYS A 116 -11.34 -8.27 -26.78
CA LYS A 116 -11.95 -7.87 -28.06
C LYS A 116 -11.56 -8.77 -29.24
N TYR A 117 -10.34 -9.31 -29.24
CA TYR A 117 -9.81 -10.17 -30.31
C TYR A 117 -9.88 -11.67 -30.02
N ASN A 118 -10.36 -12.08 -28.84
CA ASN A 118 -10.59 -13.49 -28.53
C ASN A 118 -11.96 -13.95 -29.06
N PRO A 119 -12.01 -14.87 -30.05
CA PRO A 119 -13.28 -15.31 -30.64
C PRO A 119 -14.23 -15.93 -29.61
N ALA A 120 -13.71 -16.66 -28.62
CA ALA A 120 -14.51 -17.26 -27.56
C ALA A 120 -15.12 -16.23 -26.58
N TYR A 121 -14.53 -15.04 -26.46
CA TYR A 121 -15.12 -13.96 -25.66
C TYR A 121 -16.20 -13.22 -26.45
N LYS A 122 -15.97 -12.97 -27.74
CA LYS A 122 -16.94 -12.32 -28.63
C LYS A 122 -18.25 -13.09 -28.64
N GLU A 123 -18.18 -14.41 -28.79
CA GLU A 123 -19.35 -15.31 -28.77
C GLU A 123 -20.07 -15.30 -27.42
N ARG A 124 -19.35 -15.33 -26.29
CA ARG A 124 -19.97 -15.24 -24.95
C ARG A 124 -20.59 -13.87 -24.67
N SER A 125 -19.98 -12.79 -25.15
CA SER A 125 -20.52 -11.44 -24.98
C SER A 125 -21.80 -11.23 -25.79
N THR A 126 -21.86 -11.77 -27.02
CA THR A 126 -23.07 -11.72 -27.86
C THR A 126 -24.17 -12.62 -27.29
N ILE A 127 -23.85 -13.84 -26.85
CA ILE A 127 -24.82 -14.74 -26.20
C ILE A 127 -25.34 -14.15 -24.89
N LYS A 128 -24.50 -13.45 -24.11
CA LYS A 128 -24.91 -12.81 -22.86
C LYS A 128 -25.79 -11.58 -23.12
N GLN A 129 -25.53 -10.80 -24.17
CA GLN A 129 -26.41 -9.70 -24.58
C GLN A 129 -27.76 -10.21 -25.09
N GLU A 130 -27.76 -11.22 -25.97
CA GLU A 130 -28.99 -11.84 -26.50
C GLU A 130 -29.86 -12.43 -25.38
N LYS A 131 -29.26 -13.15 -24.42
CA LYS A 131 -29.98 -13.70 -23.26
C LYS A 131 -30.47 -12.62 -22.28
N THR A 132 -29.84 -11.45 -22.24
CA THR A 132 -30.28 -10.30 -21.43
C THR A 132 -31.41 -9.55 -22.12
N GLU A 133 -31.41 -9.50 -23.46
CA GLU A 133 -32.47 -8.91 -24.27
C GLU A 133 -33.72 -9.81 -24.35
N GLU A 134 -33.57 -11.15 -24.43
CA GLU A 134 -34.70 -12.09 -24.42
C GLU A 134 -35.48 -12.10 -23.09
N HIS A 135 -34.83 -11.87 -21.95
CA HIS A 135 -35.52 -11.76 -20.65
C HIS A 135 -35.99 -10.34 -20.30
N GLY A 136 -35.65 -9.34 -21.10
CA GLY A 136 -36.07 -7.94 -20.88
C GLY A 136 -37.41 -7.57 -21.50
N HIS A 137 -38.01 -8.44 -22.31
CA HIS A 137 -39.15 -8.11 -23.16
C HIS A 137 -40.41 -8.98 -22.95
N GLU A 138 -40.66 -9.47 -21.73
CA GLU A 138 -42.00 -9.99 -21.36
C GLU A 138 -42.79 -8.99 -20.52
N LYS A 139 -43.97 -8.67 -21.06
CA LYS A 139 -44.85 -7.53 -20.76
C LYS A 139 -45.51 -7.61 -19.37
N LYS A 140 -45.81 -6.44 -18.80
CA LYS A 140 -47.17 -6.19 -18.25
C LYS A 140 -47.70 -4.83 -18.72
N PRO A 141 -48.83 -4.78 -19.46
CA PRO A 141 -49.53 -3.55 -19.77
C PRO A 141 -50.31 -3.07 -18.54
N GLY A 142 -50.46 -1.74 -18.42
CA GLY A 142 -51.09 -1.09 -17.27
C GLY A 142 -52.58 -1.36 -17.10
N SER A 143 -53.13 -0.92 -15.97
CA SER A 143 -54.39 -0.17 -15.82
C SER A 143 -54.64 0.11 -14.33
N MET A 144 -55.19 1.30 -14.10
CA MET A 144 -55.78 1.88 -12.89
C MET A 144 -56.46 0.87 -11.94
N GLU A 145 -56.14 0.96 -10.65
CA GLU A 145 -57.06 1.12 -9.50
C GLU A 145 -56.25 1.43 -8.22
#